data_AF-A0A1I2JGA2-F1
#
_entry.id   AF-A0A1I2JGA2-F1
#
_cell.length_a   1.000
_cell.length_b   1.000
_cell.length_c   1.000
_cell.angle_alpha   90.00
_cell.angle_beta   90.00
_cell.angle_gamma   90.00
#
_symmetry.space_group_name_H-M   'P 1'
#
loop_
_entity.id
_entity.type
_entity.pdbx_description
1 polymer ?
#
loop_
_entity_poly.entity_id
_entity_poly.type
_entity_poly.pdbx_seq_one_letter_code
_entity_poly.pdbx_strand_id
1 'polypeptide(L)'
;MAQFVVIIPEGQWATERLFQHDAVTVPAVDSAEVGDEVLLVAESQVVALARVEKSDGELSLWYLRRAFDEAIPFEGSAGAIDEEIFQRYARRLGPPADRKPWLVSVAMPIEAANPAEAVRQFWSHVLELGPAELPTYVWPSGDELAMQAFVLGAEANQDPEEEDEDE
;
A
#
# COMPACT_ATOMS: atom_id res chain seq x y z
N MET A 1 -2.57 18.10 -20.86
CA MET A 1 -2.47 17.22 -19.69
C MET A 1 -2.62 18.13 -18.50
N ALA A 2 -3.78 18.08 -17.89
CA ALA A 2 -4.09 18.83 -16.68
C ALA A 2 -3.63 18.02 -15.45
N GLN A 3 -3.56 18.71 -14.31
CA GLN A 3 -3.19 18.11 -13.04
C GLN A 3 -4.33 18.26 -12.03
N PHE A 4 -4.57 17.20 -11.27
CA PHE A 4 -5.64 17.16 -10.29
C PHE A 4 -5.16 16.61 -8.94
N VAL A 5 -5.93 16.91 -7.91
CA VAL A 5 -5.85 16.30 -6.59
C VAL A 5 -7.11 15.46 -6.39
N VAL A 6 -6.92 14.19 -6.08
CA VAL A 6 -7.99 13.29 -5.67
C VAL A 6 -7.74 12.89 -4.22
N ILE A 7 -8.76 13.08 -3.37
CA ILE A 7 -8.71 12.65 -1.97
C ILE A 7 -9.46 11.33 -1.85
N ILE A 8 -8.80 10.29 -1.38
CA ILE A 8 -9.42 8.99 -1.09
C ILE A 8 -9.76 8.87 0.41
N PRO A 9 -10.84 8.15 0.77
CA PRO A 9 -11.17 7.88 2.17
C PRO A 9 -10.11 7.02 2.87
N GLU A 10 -9.96 7.18 4.18
CA GLU A 10 -9.07 6.39 5.04
C GLU A 10 -9.23 4.88 4.82
N GLY A 11 -10.47 4.36 4.79
CA GLY A 11 -10.70 2.93 4.58
C GLY A 11 -10.24 2.42 3.20
N GLN A 12 -10.32 3.25 2.16
CA GLN A 12 -9.79 2.91 0.84
C GLN A 12 -8.26 2.94 0.87
N TRP A 13 -7.66 3.95 1.49
CA TRP A 13 -6.21 4.03 1.63
C TRP A 13 -5.65 2.85 2.42
N ALA A 14 -6.28 2.47 3.53
CA ALA A 14 -5.93 1.28 4.29
C ALA A 14 -5.90 0.05 3.38
N THR A 15 -6.96 -0.17 2.58
CA THR A 15 -7.03 -1.30 1.63
C THR A 15 -5.89 -1.29 0.60
N GLU A 16 -5.58 -0.12 0.02
CA GLU A 16 -4.49 0.04 -0.96
C GLU A 16 -3.10 -0.23 -0.36
N ARG A 17 -2.94 -0.05 0.96
CA ARG A 17 -1.69 -0.42 1.67
C ARG A 17 -1.58 -1.93 1.90
N LEU A 18 -2.70 -2.64 1.97
CA LEU A 18 -2.70 -4.10 2.18
C LEU A 18 -2.39 -4.88 0.92
N PHE A 19 -2.96 -4.45 -0.20
CA PHE A 19 -2.88 -5.19 -1.44
C PHE A 19 -2.15 -4.39 -2.51
N GLN A 20 -1.22 -5.05 -3.20
CA GLN A 20 -0.56 -4.43 -4.32
C GLN A 20 -1.50 -4.36 -5.53
N HIS A 21 -2.10 -3.18 -5.75
CA HIS A 21 -2.87 -2.86 -6.94
C HIS A 21 -2.12 -1.86 -7.82
N ASP A 22 -2.05 -2.12 -9.13
CA ASP A 22 -1.40 -1.21 -10.08
C ASP A 22 -2.24 0.01 -10.46
N ALA A 23 -3.54 -0.04 -10.18
CA ALA A 23 -4.45 1.08 -10.32
C ALA A 23 -5.43 1.14 -9.16
N VAL A 24 -5.93 2.35 -8.90
CA VAL A 24 -7.01 2.63 -7.93
C VAL A 24 -8.20 3.25 -8.65
N THR A 25 -9.39 2.83 -8.28
CA THR A 25 -10.64 3.40 -8.81
C THR A 25 -11.18 4.44 -7.84
N VAL A 26 -11.53 5.62 -8.36
CA VAL A 26 -12.05 6.73 -7.57
C VAL A 26 -13.27 7.35 -8.25
N PRO A 27 -14.15 8.03 -7.50
CA PRO A 27 -15.23 8.81 -8.10
C PRO A 27 -14.70 9.80 -9.12
N ALA A 28 -15.46 10.03 -10.19
CA ALA A 28 -15.08 10.99 -11.21
C ALA A 28 -14.95 12.41 -10.63
N VAL A 29 -13.86 13.08 -11.00
CA VAL A 29 -13.67 14.52 -10.77
C VAL A 29 -14.02 15.22 -12.07
N ASP A 30 -14.93 16.19 -12.01
CA ASP A 30 -15.37 16.95 -13.18
C ASP A 30 -14.14 17.48 -13.95
N SER A 31 -14.12 17.26 -15.27
CA SER A 31 -13.06 17.65 -16.23
C SER A 31 -11.78 16.81 -16.29
N ALA A 32 -11.62 15.74 -15.50
CA ALA A 32 -10.47 14.85 -15.64
C ALA A 32 -10.58 13.95 -16.88
N GLU A 33 -9.58 14.00 -17.75
CA GLU A 33 -9.51 13.23 -19.00
C GLU A 33 -8.41 12.16 -18.94
N VAL A 34 -8.51 11.16 -19.82
CA VAL A 34 -7.48 10.12 -19.95
C VAL A 34 -6.13 10.77 -20.28
N GLY A 35 -5.11 10.39 -19.52
CA GLY A 35 -3.77 10.93 -19.61
C GLY A 35 -3.44 12.00 -18.58
N ASP A 36 -4.43 12.60 -17.91
CA ASP A 36 -4.18 13.60 -16.87
C ASP A 36 -3.49 13.01 -15.64
N GLU A 37 -2.68 13.84 -14.98
CA GLU A 37 -1.88 13.42 -13.82
C GLU A 37 -2.58 13.80 -12.51
N VAL A 38 -2.43 12.94 -11.51
CA VAL A 38 -3.17 13.04 -10.26
C VAL A 38 -2.23 12.91 -9.07
N LEU A 39 -2.33 13.86 -8.13
CA LEU A 39 -1.88 13.67 -6.76
C LEU A 39 -2.98 12.92 -6.01
N LEU A 40 -2.67 11.71 -5.54
CA LEU A 40 -3.55 10.97 -4.67
C LEU A 40 -3.26 11.35 -3.22
N VAL A 41 -4.30 11.75 -2.50
CA VAL A 41 -4.20 12.25 -1.13
C VAL A 41 -5.07 11.40 -0.21
N ALA A 42 -4.54 11.04 0.95
CA ALA A 42 -5.27 10.43 2.05
C ALA A 42 -4.84 11.09 3.35
N GLU A 43 -5.75 11.35 4.29
CA GLU A 43 -5.43 11.94 5.61
C GLU A 43 -4.54 13.21 5.56
N SER A 44 -4.77 14.08 4.57
CA SER A 44 -3.93 15.28 4.35
C SER A 44 -2.47 14.99 4.02
N GLN A 45 -2.19 13.82 3.43
CA GLN A 45 -0.88 13.41 2.94
C GLN A 45 -0.97 13.03 1.46
N VAL A 46 0.01 13.44 0.65
CA VAL A 46 0.18 12.89 -0.70
C VAL A 46 0.77 11.50 -0.58
N VAL A 47 0.00 10.50 -1.00
CA VAL A 47 0.34 9.08 -0.88
C VAL A 47 0.75 8.45 -2.20
N ALA A 48 0.41 9.08 -3.33
CA ALA A 48 0.84 8.60 -4.65
C ALA A 48 0.80 9.69 -5.74
N LEU A 49 1.52 9.42 -6.82
CA LEU A 49 1.31 10.03 -8.14
C LEU A 49 0.66 8.99 -9.04
N ALA A 50 -0.38 9.39 -9.75
CA ALA A 50 -1.09 8.53 -10.66
C ALA A 50 -1.43 9.24 -11.97
N ARG A 51 -1.91 8.47 -12.95
CA ARG A 51 -2.40 8.98 -14.23
C ARG A 51 -3.76 8.38 -14.53
N VAL A 52 -4.68 9.19 -15.02
CA VAL A 52 -5.98 8.73 -15.49
C VAL A 52 -5.79 7.80 -16.69
N GLU A 53 -6.22 6.55 -16.56
CA GLU A 53 -6.19 5.56 -17.64
C GLU A 53 -7.57 5.40 -18.28
N LYS A 54 -8.64 5.50 -17.48
CA LYS A 54 -10.04 5.42 -17.94
C LYS A 54 -10.88 6.45 -17.21
N SER A 55 -11.90 6.97 -17.91
CA SER A 55 -12.90 7.90 -17.38
C SER A 55 -14.26 7.48 -17.93
N ASP A 56 -15.01 6.68 -17.16
CA ASP A 56 -16.33 6.16 -17.54
C ASP A 56 -17.22 6.06 -16.28
N GLY A 57 -17.76 7.19 -15.83
CA GLY A 57 -18.50 7.32 -14.56
C GLY A 57 -17.61 7.29 -13.30
N GLU A 58 -16.47 6.60 -13.37
CA GLU A 58 -15.38 6.57 -12.39
C GLU A 58 -14.03 6.78 -13.10
N LEU A 59 -13.01 7.17 -12.35
CA LEU A 59 -11.64 7.28 -12.84
C LEU A 59 -10.84 6.05 -12.40
N SER A 60 -10.21 5.38 -13.37
CA SER A 60 -9.16 4.39 -13.11
C SER A 60 -7.82 5.11 -13.13
N LEU A 61 -7.15 5.19 -11.99
CA LEU A 61 -5.87 5.89 -11.83
C LEU A 61 -4.73 4.88 -11.75
N TRP A 62 -3.89 4.83 -12.78
CA TRP A 62 -2.69 3.99 -12.79
C TRP A 62 -1.58 4.62 -11.97
N TYR A 63 -0.99 3.89 -11.03
CA TYR A 63 0.09 4.40 -10.19
C TYR A 63 1.36 4.64 -11.01
N LEU A 64 1.78 5.89 -11.07
CA LEU A 64 3.11 6.28 -11.56
C LEU A 64 4.15 6.12 -10.44
N ARG A 65 3.74 6.40 -9.21
CA ARG A 65 4.54 6.25 -8.01
C ARG A 65 3.67 6.06 -6.77
N ARG A 66 4.04 5.12 -5.90
CA ARG A 66 3.47 4.98 -4.55
C ARG A 66 4.44 5.53 -3.51
N ALA A 67 3.90 6.17 -2.48
CA ALA A 67 4.62 6.70 -1.34
C ALA A 67 3.82 6.41 -0.06
N PHE A 68 3.30 5.19 0.06
CA PHE A 68 2.40 4.81 1.16
C PHE A 68 3.10 4.82 2.52
N ASP A 69 4.39 4.50 2.54
CA ASP A 69 5.19 4.44 3.77
C ASP A 69 6.08 5.68 3.97
N GLU A 70 6.18 6.54 2.94
CA GLU A 70 6.94 7.80 2.95
C GLU A 70 6.06 8.95 2.42
N ALA A 71 4.82 9.01 2.90
CA ALA A 71 3.86 10.01 2.46
C ALA A 71 4.29 11.42 2.92
N ILE A 72 3.95 12.43 2.13
CA ILE A 72 4.34 13.82 2.44
C ILE A 72 3.12 14.68 2.77
N PRO A 73 3.20 15.61 3.75
CA PRO A 73 2.09 16.48 4.07
C PRO A 73 1.57 17.25 2.86
N PHE A 74 0.25 17.26 2.71
CA PHE A 74 -0.48 17.98 1.67
C PHE A 74 -1.32 19.10 2.28
N GLU A 75 -1.11 20.32 1.80
CA GLU A 75 -1.94 21.46 2.12
C GLU A 75 -2.73 21.87 0.88
N GLY A 76 -4.04 21.62 0.88
CA GLY A 76 -4.92 21.95 -0.25
C GLY A 76 -6.27 21.21 -0.20
N SER A 77 -7.00 21.29 -1.30
CA SER A 77 -8.29 20.61 -1.48
C SER A 77 -8.28 19.75 -2.76
N ALA A 78 -9.25 18.84 -2.87
CA ALA A 78 -9.48 18.10 -4.11
C ALA A 78 -9.84 19.03 -5.28
N GLY A 79 -9.60 18.56 -6.51
CA GLY A 79 -9.89 19.28 -7.75
C GLY A 79 -8.66 19.66 -8.55
N ALA A 80 -8.82 20.56 -9.52
CA ALA A 80 -7.72 21.02 -10.36
C ALA A 80 -6.64 21.73 -9.53
N ILE A 81 -5.38 21.47 -9.85
CA ILE A 81 -4.22 22.08 -9.20
C ILE A 81 -3.31 22.72 -10.24
N ASP A 82 -2.64 23.81 -9.85
CA ASP A 82 -1.63 24.44 -10.69
C ASP A 82 -0.43 23.50 -10.93
N GLU A 83 0.07 23.50 -12.17
CA GLU A 83 1.16 22.64 -12.60
C GLU A 83 2.43 22.85 -11.76
N GLU A 84 2.76 24.08 -11.37
CA GLU A 84 3.97 24.34 -10.57
C GLU A 84 3.87 23.70 -9.18
N ILE A 85 2.67 23.77 -8.57
CA ILE A 85 2.40 23.15 -7.28
C ILE A 85 2.44 21.62 -7.40
N PHE A 86 1.82 21.06 -8.44
CA PHE A 86 1.90 19.62 -8.72
C PHE A 86 3.36 19.15 -8.85
N GLN A 87 4.15 19.85 -9.67
CA GLN A 87 5.56 19.52 -9.89
C GLN A 87 6.42 19.68 -8.63
N ARG A 88 6.00 20.51 -7.67
CA ARG A 88 6.67 20.61 -6.36
C ARG A 88 6.45 19.36 -5.52
N TYR A 89 5.22 18.85 -5.44
CA TYR A 89 4.93 17.61 -4.74
C TYR A 89 5.57 16.41 -5.43
N ALA A 90 5.48 16.33 -6.76
CA ALA A 90 6.11 15.26 -7.53
C ALA A 90 7.63 15.18 -7.31
N ARG A 91 8.32 16.33 -7.28
CA ARG A 91 9.76 16.40 -6.97
C ARG A 91 10.09 16.05 -5.53
N ARG A 92 9.25 16.44 -4.57
CA ARG A 92 9.43 16.09 -3.14
C ARG A 92 9.28 14.60 -2.88
N LEU A 93 8.36 13.95 -3.57
CA LEU A 93 8.32 12.50 -3.61
C LEU A 93 9.65 11.98 -4.18
N GLY A 94 10.03 12.41 -5.40
CA GLY A 94 11.27 11.99 -6.07
C GLY A 94 11.07 10.85 -7.10
N PRO A 95 12.09 10.04 -7.43
CA PRO A 95 11.93 8.86 -8.30
C PRO A 95 11.37 7.63 -7.55
N PRO A 96 10.72 6.67 -8.24
CA PRO A 96 10.37 5.37 -7.65
C PRO A 96 11.60 4.68 -7.05
N ALA A 97 11.43 4.04 -5.89
CA ALA A 97 12.50 3.29 -5.25
C ALA A 97 12.92 2.07 -6.08
N ASP A 98 14.20 1.73 -6.02
CA ASP A 98 14.73 0.53 -6.65
C ASP A 98 14.13 -0.72 -6.01
N ARG A 99 13.70 -1.67 -6.86
CA ARG A 99 13.18 -2.95 -6.40
C ARG A 99 14.32 -3.82 -5.88
N LYS A 100 14.15 -4.38 -4.69
CA LYS A 100 15.06 -5.35 -4.09
C LYS A 100 14.38 -6.71 -3.99
N PRO A 101 15.11 -7.82 -4.10
CA PRO A 101 14.56 -9.14 -3.84
C PRO A 101 14.35 -9.35 -2.34
N TRP A 102 13.13 -9.73 -1.97
CA TRP A 102 12.73 -10.05 -0.61
C TRP A 102 12.24 -11.50 -0.56
N LEU A 103 12.50 -12.16 0.56
CA LEU A 103 11.86 -13.43 0.90
C LEU A 103 10.74 -13.13 1.91
N VAL A 104 9.57 -13.70 1.66
CA VAL A 104 8.37 -13.51 2.49
C VAL A 104 7.81 -14.89 2.79
N SER A 105 7.54 -15.15 4.07
CA SER A 105 6.95 -16.42 4.51
C SER A 105 5.85 -16.20 5.55
N VAL A 106 4.92 -17.13 5.61
CA VAL A 106 3.98 -17.27 6.73
C VAL A 106 4.35 -18.56 7.44
N ALA A 107 4.71 -18.47 8.72
CA ALA A 107 5.05 -19.61 9.54
C ALA A 107 3.96 -19.83 10.59
N MET A 108 3.29 -20.99 10.52
CA MET A 108 2.23 -21.36 11.46
C MET A 108 2.46 -22.79 11.97
N PRO A 109 2.30 -23.03 13.28
CA PRO A 109 2.31 -24.38 13.81
C PRO A 109 1.04 -25.12 13.36
N ILE A 110 1.20 -26.30 12.75
CA ILE A 110 0.09 -27.15 12.29
C ILE A 110 0.29 -28.56 12.81
N GLU A 111 -0.74 -29.10 13.48
CA GLU A 111 -0.77 -30.48 13.94
C GLU A 111 -1.65 -31.33 13.00
N ALA A 112 -1.05 -32.33 12.34
CA ALA A 112 -1.75 -33.17 11.38
C ALA A 112 -1.17 -34.60 11.35
N ALA A 113 -1.96 -35.57 10.88
CA ALA A 113 -1.53 -36.97 10.85
C ALA A 113 -0.42 -37.25 9.80
N ASN A 114 -0.27 -36.38 8.81
CA ASN A 114 0.76 -36.48 7.77
C ASN A 114 1.04 -35.13 7.09
N PRO A 115 2.16 -34.99 6.34
CA PRO A 115 2.53 -33.72 5.69
C PRO A 115 1.49 -33.19 4.69
N ALA A 116 0.81 -34.06 3.94
CA ALA A 116 -0.19 -33.61 2.96
C ALA A 116 -1.44 -33.04 3.64
N GLU A 117 -1.80 -33.56 4.80
CA GLU A 117 -2.87 -33.00 5.63
C GLU A 117 -2.46 -31.67 6.26
N ALA A 118 -1.22 -31.55 6.75
CA ALA A 118 -0.70 -30.29 7.28
C ALA A 118 -0.80 -29.16 6.23
N VAL A 119 -0.46 -29.44 4.96
CA VAL A 119 -0.59 -28.45 3.87
C VAL A 119 -2.05 -28.06 3.62
N ARG A 120 -3.00 -29.00 3.70
CA ARG A 120 -4.42 -28.67 3.54
C ARG A 120 -4.94 -27.80 4.69
N GLN A 121 -4.55 -28.13 5.93
CA GLN A 121 -4.91 -27.32 7.09
C GLN A 121 -4.28 -25.92 7.01
N PHE A 122 -3.00 -25.82 6.65
CA PHE A 122 -2.31 -24.54 6.41
C PHE A 122 -3.12 -23.64 5.47
N TRP A 123 -3.51 -24.13 4.29
CA TRP A 123 -4.29 -23.33 3.33
C TRP A 123 -5.69 -22.99 3.85
N SER A 124 -6.29 -23.85 4.67
CA SER A 124 -7.57 -23.56 5.32
C SER A 124 -7.43 -22.38 6.28
N HIS A 125 -6.39 -22.36 7.12
CA HIS A 125 -6.09 -21.25 8.04
C HIS A 125 -5.73 -19.96 7.30
N VAL A 126 -4.92 -20.04 6.24
CA VAL A 126 -4.59 -18.86 5.41
C VAL A 126 -5.85 -18.20 4.84
N LEU A 127 -6.82 -19.00 4.39
CA LEU A 127 -8.07 -18.48 3.85
C LEU A 127 -9.00 -17.94 4.94
N GLU A 128 -8.97 -18.52 6.15
CA GLU A 128 -9.83 -18.13 7.26
C GLU A 128 -9.35 -16.84 7.94
N LEU A 129 -8.05 -16.74 8.24
CA LEU A 129 -7.46 -15.64 9.01
C LEU A 129 -7.04 -14.46 8.11
N GLY A 130 -6.48 -14.77 6.93
CA GLY A 130 -6.07 -13.76 5.96
C GLY A 130 -4.97 -12.79 6.44
N PRO A 131 -4.69 -11.73 5.66
CA PRO A 131 -3.57 -10.82 5.90
C PRO A 131 -3.75 -9.87 7.10
N ALA A 132 -4.96 -9.82 7.69
CA ALA A 132 -5.25 -9.00 8.86
C ALA A 132 -4.82 -9.65 10.18
N GLU A 133 -4.78 -10.98 10.21
CA GLU A 133 -4.48 -11.73 11.43
C GLU A 133 -3.17 -12.51 11.31
N LEU A 134 -2.71 -12.82 10.10
CA LEU A 134 -1.50 -13.60 9.89
C LEU A 134 -0.24 -12.74 9.79
N PRO A 135 0.75 -12.95 10.68
CA PRO A 135 2.06 -12.33 10.51
C PRO A 135 2.78 -12.93 9.29
N THR A 136 3.36 -12.04 8.50
CA THR A 136 4.31 -12.39 7.44
C THR A 136 5.71 -12.03 7.90
N TYR A 137 6.64 -12.97 7.74
CA TYR A 137 8.05 -12.77 8.05
C TYR A 137 8.79 -12.39 6.79
N VAL A 138 9.49 -11.25 6.83
CA VAL A 138 10.16 -10.63 5.68
C VAL A 138 11.64 -10.47 5.97
N TRP A 139 12.48 -10.78 4.98
CA TRP A 139 13.92 -10.50 5.04
C TRP A 139 14.51 -10.27 3.64
N PRO A 140 15.62 -9.51 3.53
CA PRO A 140 16.33 -9.35 2.27
C PRO A 140 16.87 -10.68 1.76
N SER A 141 16.77 -10.92 0.45
CA SER A 141 17.44 -12.09 -0.14
C SER A 141 18.95 -12.01 0.09
N GLY A 142 19.51 -13.02 0.76
CA GLY A 142 20.93 -13.10 1.12
C GLY A 142 21.26 -12.62 2.54
N ASP A 143 20.27 -12.17 3.31
CA ASP A 143 20.41 -11.82 4.72
C ASP A 143 19.23 -12.36 5.54
N GLU A 144 19.20 -13.68 5.73
CA GLU A 144 18.09 -14.40 6.38
C GLU A 144 17.99 -14.14 7.89
N LEU A 145 19.04 -13.57 8.50
CA LEU A 145 19.06 -13.24 9.93
C LEU A 145 18.36 -11.91 10.22
N ALA A 146 18.14 -11.06 9.21
CA ALA A 146 17.40 -9.80 9.34
C ALA A 146 15.87 -10.00 9.26
N MET A 147 15.37 -11.13 9.77
CA MET A 147 13.96 -11.50 9.72
C MET A 147 13.13 -10.57 10.61
N GLN A 148 12.10 -9.98 10.01
CA GLN A 148 11.17 -9.10 10.70
C GLN A 148 9.73 -9.52 10.43
N ALA A 149 8.87 -9.43 11.46
CA ALA A 149 7.45 -9.72 11.32
C ALA A 149 6.66 -8.48 10.91
N PHE A 150 5.71 -8.67 10.00
CA PHE A 150 4.78 -7.66 9.50
C PHE A 150 3.35 -8.18 9.53
N VAL A 151 2.43 -7.36 10.04
CA VAL A 151 0.97 -7.57 9.96
C VAL A 151 0.39 -6.37 9.22
N LEU A 152 -0.48 -6.61 8.22
CA LEU A 152 -1.07 -5.54 7.40
C LEU A 152 -0.04 -4.58 6.76
N GLY A 153 1.17 -5.06 6.49
CA GLY A 153 2.27 -4.24 5.93
C GLY A 153 2.94 -3.29 6.92
N ALA A 154 2.53 -3.31 8.19
CA ALA A 154 3.21 -2.61 9.29
C ALA A 154 4.09 -3.59 10.07
N GLU A 155 5.23 -3.09 10.54
CA GLU A 155 6.13 -3.85 11.40
C GLU A 155 5.41 -4.21 12.70
N ALA A 156 5.41 -5.48 13.07
CA ALA A 156 4.73 -5.98 14.26
C ALA A 156 5.75 -6.67 15.16
N ASN A 157 5.98 -6.12 16.36
CA ASN A 157 6.77 -6.83 17.36
C ASN A 157 6.00 -8.10 17.76
N GLN A 158 6.70 -9.22 17.86
CA GLN A 158 6.14 -10.51 18.28
C GLN A 158 6.80 -11.01 19.56
N ASP A 159 7.65 -10.18 20.19
CA ASP A 159 8.24 -10.49 21.48
C ASP A 159 7.25 -10.15 22.62
N PRO A 160 6.67 -11.16 23.28
CA PRO A 160 5.72 -10.94 24.37
C PRO A 160 6.37 -10.30 25.61
N GLU A 161 7.70 -10.27 25.72
CA GLU A 161 8.40 -9.61 26.83
C GLU A 161 8.59 -8.09 26.61
N GLU A 162 8.46 -7.59 25.38
CA GLU A 162 8.59 -6.17 25.04
C GLU A 162 7.24 -5.43 24.93
N GLU A 163 6.10 -6.13 25.02
CA GLU A 163 4.74 -5.52 24.97
C GLU A 163 4.39 -4.66 26.21
N ASP A 164 5.19 -4.74 27.29
CA ASP A 164 4.90 -4.13 28.60
C ASP A 164 5.47 -2.69 28.79
N GLU A 165 6.09 -2.05 27.78
CA GLU A 165 6.76 -0.74 27.95
C GLU A 165 5.93 0.51 27.59
N ASP A 166 4.71 0.37 27.05
CA ASP A 166 3.85 1.51 26.69
C ASP A 166 2.60 1.65 27.62
N GLU A 167 2.81 2.16 28.85
CA GLU A 167 1.77 2.77 29.71
C GLU A 167 2.11 4.21 30.14
#